data_AF-A0A847N9X6-F1
#
_entry.id   AF-A0A847N9X6-F1
#
_cell.length_a   1.000
_cell.length_b   1.000
_cell.length_c   1.000
_cell.angle_alpha   90.00
_cell.angle_beta   90.00
_cell.angle_gamma   90.00
#
_symmetry.space_group_name_H-M   'P 1'
#
loop_
_entity.id
_entity.type
_entity.pdbx_description
1 polymer ?
#
loop_
_entity_poly.entity_id
_entity_poly.type
_entity_poly.pdbx_seq_one_letter_code
_entity_poly.pdbx_strand_id
1 'polypeptide(L)'
;MDCKYHKGSEAKYICDKCKQPICEECSVDVNGNKICSSCIQKSLFSENRQYQKPGFFKNLAFFCFAVVPGAAQMYMGLFKRGFQLMFGFISAFVLFSYLNTESMMLLIIVPTWFFSFFDSYAIRRRINKGEEVEDSVIIDYNIFIENKRAVGMAMLFLGIFGVINALRYSVIRNILGGDLYWSIRRSVMPVALIGAGVYMLSKSKKKTEVKDTESIVEAEEVEEAEVAAEAEEVEEEEIEVIE
;
A
#
# COMPACT_ATOMS: atom_id res chain seq x y z
N MET A 1 -55.82 -12.34 -25.81
CA MET A 1 -54.71 -12.76 -24.91
C MET A 1 -54.43 -11.58 -24.01
N ASP A 2 -54.34 -11.78 -22.70
CA ASP A 2 -54.18 -10.66 -21.77
C ASP A 2 -52.71 -10.29 -21.58
N CYS A 3 -52.45 -9.01 -21.34
CA CYS A 3 -51.10 -8.55 -21.00
C CYS A 3 -50.68 -9.14 -19.65
N LYS A 4 -49.47 -9.69 -19.59
CA LYS A 4 -48.92 -10.26 -18.35
C LYS A 4 -48.71 -9.21 -17.25
N TYR A 5 -48.30 -8.00 -17.63
CA TYR A 5 -47.88 -6.96 -16.69
C TYR A 5 -48.99 -5.97 -16.34
N HIS A 6 -50.06 -5.93 -17.13
CA HIS A 6 -51.14 -4.98 -16.96
C HIS A 6 -52.49 -5.72 -17.04
N LYS A 7 -53.09 -5.98 -15.86
CA LYS A 7 -54.38 -6.68 -15.75
C LYS A 7 -55.50 -5.81 -16.31
N GLY A 8 -56.24 -6.33 -17.29
CA GLY A 8 -57.35 -5.63 -17.94
C GLY A 8 -57.03 -5.01 -19.31
N SER A 9 -55.82 -5.19 -19.83
CA SER A 9 -55.43 -4.75 -21.17
C SER A 9 -55.18 -5.93 -22.10
N GLU A 10 -55.68 -5.84 -23.34
CA GLU A 10 -55.43 -6.84 -24.37
C GLU A 10 -53.97 -6.74 -24.87
N ALA A 11 -53.34 -7.89 -25.05
CA ALA A 11 -51.98 -7.97 -25.56
C ALA A 11 -51.96 -7.77 -27.08
N LYS A 12 -51.17 -6.78 -27.52
CA LYS A 12 -51.01 -6.39 -28.93
C LYS A 12 -49.68 -6.86 -29.52
N TYR A 13 -48.67 -7.08 -28.68
CA TYR A 13 -47.32 -7.48 -29.09
C TYR A 13 -46.80 -8.65 -28.27
N ILE A 14 -45.81 -9.37 -28.79
CA ILE A 14 -45.08 -10.42 -28.06
C ILE A 14 -43.65 -9.91 -27.85
N CYS A 15 -43.17 -9.94 -26.61
CA CYS A 15 -41.81 -9.51 -26.30
C CYS A 15 -40.78 -10.43 -26.98
N ASP A 16 -39.84 -9.87 -27.74
CA ASP A 16 -38.85 -10.67 -28.46
C ASP A 16 -37.88 -11.44 -27.55
N LYS A 17 -37.58 -10.91 -26.36
CA LYS A 17 -36.67 -11.53 -25.38
C LYS A 17 -37.35 -12.61 -24.52
N CYS A 18 -38.50 -12.32 -23.90
CA CYS A 18 -39.13 -13.24 -22.95
C CYS A 18 -40.32 -14.02 -23.54
N LYS A 19 -40.69 -13.76 -24.80
CA LYS A 19 -41.80 -14.38 -25.53
C LYS A 19 -43.15 -14.29 -24.79
N GLN A 20 -43.33 -13.26 -23.97
CA GLN A 20 -44.57 -13.02 -23.25
C GLN A 20 -45.46 -11.99 -23.96
N PRO A 21 -46.79 -12.18 -23.92
CA PRO A 21 -47.74 -11.23 -24.48
C PRO A 21 -47.76 -9.95 -23.65
N ILE A 22 -47.64 -8.80 -24.32
CA ILE A 22 -47.58 -7.47 -23.73
C ILE A 22 -48.52 -6.49 -24.46
N CYS A 23 -49.09 -5.55 -23.72
CA CYS A 23 -49.88 -4.45 -24.28
C CYS A 23 -48.95 -3.34 -24.83
N GLU A 24 -49.56 -2.37 -25.51
CA GLU A 24 -48.88 -1.23 -26.14
C GLU A 24 -48.08 -0.40 -25.13
N GLU A 25 -48.64 -0.15 -23.95
CA GLU A 25 -47.98 0.60 -22.86
C GLU A 25 -46.80 -0.16 -22.23
N CYS A 26 -46.83 -1.49 -22.27
CA CYS A 26 -45.75 -2.34 -21.75
C CYS A 26 -44.65 -2.62 -22.79
N SER A 27 -44.83 -2.15 -24.03
CA SER A 27 -43.90 -2.38 -25.13
C SER A 27 -42.97 -1.18 -25.33
N VAL A 28 -41.67 -1.46 -25.35
CA VAL A 28 -40.63 -0.50 -25.69
C VAL A 28 -40.04 -0.93 -27.03
N ASP A 29 -39.96 -0.01 -27.98
CA ASP A 29 -39.37 -0.25 -29.29
C ASP A 29 -37.86 -0.01 -29.25
N VAL A 30 -37.09 -1.03 -29.65
CA VAL A 30 -35.63 -0.92 -29.78
C VAL A 30 -35.24 -1.47 -31.15
N ASN A 31 -34.87 -0.58 -32.06
CA ASN A 31 -34.47 -0.91 -33.43
C ASN A 31 -35.51 -1.81 -34.16
N GLY A 32 -36.80 -1.55 -33.96
CA GLY A 32 -37.88 -2.31 -34.60
C GLY A 32 -38.30 -3.58 -33.87
N ASN A 33 -37.68 -3.92 -32.74
CA ASN A 33 -38.06 -5.06 -31.90
C ASN A 33 -38.90 -4.59 -30.71
N LYS A 34 -40.04 -5.25 -30.45
CA LYS A 34 -40.89 -4.94 -29.29
C LYS A 34 -40.41 -5.73 -28.07
N ILE A 35 -39.92 -5.02 -27.06
CA ILE A 35 -39.36 -5.61 -25.83
C ILE A 35 -40.14 -5.07 -24.62
N CYS A 36 -40.36 -5.88 -23.58
CA CYS A 36 -41.02 -5.41 -22.36
C CYS A 36 -40.07 -4.62 -21.44
N SER A 37 -40.62 -3.71 -20.64
CA SER A 37 -39.85 -2.86 -19.71
C SER A 37 -38.98 -3.67 -18.73
N SER A 38 -39.43 -4.85 -18.29
CA SER A 38 -38.61 -5.72 -17.44
C SER A 38 -37.42 -6.35 -18.17
N CYS A 39 -37.57 -6.69 -19.46
CA CYS A 39 -36.49 -7.24 -20.27
C CYS A 39 -35.46 -6.18 -20.64
N ILE A 40 -35.90 -4.96 -20.97
CA ILE A 40 -34.97 -3.87 -21.32
C ILE A 40 -34.16 -3.45 -20.10
N GLN A 41 -34.81 -3.29 -18.94
CA GLN A 41 -34.15 -3.00 -17.67
C GLN A 41 -33.14 -4.08 -17.29
N LYS A 42 -33.49 -5.37 -17.48
CA LYS A 42 -32.55 -6.48 -17.27
C LYS A 42 -31.35 -6.42 -18.23
N SER A 43 -31.52 -6.01 -19.49
CA SER A 43 -30.38 -5.78 -20.40
C SER A 43 -29.45 -4.70 -19.86
N LEU A 44 -29.99 -3.53 -19.51
CA LEU A 44 -29.22 -2.37 -19.07
C LEU A 44 -28.41 -2.67 -17.80
N PHE A 45 -28.97 -3.41 -16.85
CA PHE A 45 -28.25 -3.83 -15.64
C PHE A 45 -27.39 -5.10 -15.81
N SER A 46 -27.57 -5.86 -16.90
CA SER A 46 -26.74 -7.04 -17.21
C SER A 46 -25.53 -6.71 -18.09
N GLU A 47 -25.61 -5.65 -18.90
CA GLU A 47 -24.59 -5.30 -19.89
C GLU A 47 -23.27 -4.85 -19.25
N ASN A 48 -23.33 -4.33 -18.02
CA ASN A 48 -22.13 -3.91 -17.28
C ASN A 48 -21.48 -5.02 -16.44
N ARG A 49 -21.93 -6.28 -16.57
CA ARG A 49 -21.28 -7.44 -15.95
C ARG A 49 -21.08 -8.55 -16.97
N GLN A 50 -20.27 -8.28 -18.00
CA GLN A 50 -19.62 -9.36 -18.72
C GLN A 50 -18.59 -10.03 -17.80
N TYR A 51 -19.08 -10.90 -16.92
CA TYR A 51 -18.28 -11.90 -16.22
C TYR A 51 -17.76 -12.89 -17.28
N GLN A 52 -16.65 -12.52 -17.92
CA GLN A 52 -15.88 -13.42 -18.77
C GLN A 52 -15.31 -14.49 -17.84
N LYS A 53 -15.96 -15.66 -17.76
CA LYS A 53 -15.47 -16.79 -16.97
C LYS A 53 -14.04 -17.08 -17.45
N PRO A 54 -13.00 -16.82 -16.64
CA PRO A 54 -11.64 -17.04 -17.09
C PRO A 54 -11.49 -18.53 -17.40
N GLY A 55 -11.06 -18.84 -18.62
CA GLY A 55 -10.77 -20.22 -19.03
C GLY A 55 -9.78 -20.88 -18.07
N PHE A 56 -9.77 -22.21 -18.03
CA PHE A 56 -8.90 -22.99 -17.13
C PHE A 56 -7.45 -22.50 -17.15
N PHE A 57 -6.89 -22.25 -18.34
CA PHE A 57 -5.53 -21.74 -18.52
C PHE A 57 -5.28 -20.36 -17.89
N LYS A 58 -6.27 -19.45 -17.88
CA LYS A 58 -6.14 -18.14 -17.23
C LYS A 58 -6.11 -18.28 -15.70
N ASN A 59 -6.90 -19.20 -15.16
CA ASN A 59 -6.88 -19.49 -13.72
C ASN A 59 -5.56 -20.13 -13.28
N LEU A 60 -5.03 -21.04 -14.09
CA LEU A 60 -3.74 -21.67 -13.86
C LEU A 60 -2.61 -20.64 -13.93
N ALA A 61 -2.57 -19.81 -14.98
CA ALA A 61 -1.56 -18.76 -15.12
C ALA A 61 -1.59 -17.79 -13.93
N PHE A 62 -2.78 -17.34 -13.52
CA PHE A 62 -2.91 -16.51 -12.33
C PHE A 62 -2.38 -17.20 -11.08
N PHE A 63 -2.68 -18.49 -10.88
CA PHE A 63 -2.18 -19.24 -9.72
C PHE A 63 -0.65 -19.32 -9.73
N CYS A 64 -0.04 -19.63 -10.87
CA CYS A 64 1.42 -19.63 -11.01
C CYS A 64 2.03 -18.26 -10.66
N PHE A 65 1.42 -17.17 -11.13
CA PHE A 65 1.87 -15.82 -10.77
C PHE A 65 1.57 -15.45 -9.30
N ALA A 66 0.53 -16.01 -8.68
CA ALA A 66 0.19 -15.72 -7.28
C ALA A 66 1.19 -16.34 -6.30
N VAL A 67 1.84 -17.45 -6.69
CA VAL A 67 2.93 -18.07 -5.92
C VAL A 67 4.17 -17.18 -5.88
N VAL A 68 4.38 -16.33 -6.88
CA VAL A 68 5.51 -15.39 -6.91
C VAL A 68 5.06 -14.05 -6.31
N PRO A 69 5.64 -13.60 -5.17
CA PRO A 69 5.21 -12.37 -4.53
C PRO A 69 5.25 -11.16 -5.48
N GLY A 70 4.13 -10.45 -5.59
CA GLY A 70 3.96 -9.29 -6.46
C GLY A 70 3.62 -9.58 -7.93
N ALA A 71 3.89 -10.77 -8.46
CA ALA A 71 3.71 -11.05 -9.89
C ALA A 71 2.23 -11.15 -10.30
N ALA A 72 1.36 -11.72 -9.45
CA ALA A 72 -0.07 -11.76 -9.73
C ALA A 72 -0.72 -10.37 -9.78
N GLN A 73 -0.27 -9.44 -8.93
CA GLN A 73 -0.72 -8.05 -8.94
C GLN A 73 -0.36 -7.38 -10.28
N MET A 74 0.87 -7.59 -10.77
CA MET A 74 1.29 -7.10 -12.09
C MET A 74 0.51 -7.76 -13.23
N TYR A 75 0.19 -9.05 -13.13
CA TYR A 75 -0.66 -9.76 -14.10
C TYR A 75 -2.06 -9.14 -14.21
N MET A 76 -2.57 -8.55 -13.13
CA MET A 76 -3.85 -7.84 -13.11
C MET A 76 -3.74 -6.36 -13.51
N GLY A 77 -2.55 -5.88 -13.90
CA GLY A 77 -2.30 -4.49 -14.30
C GLY A 77 -1.92 -3.53 -13.15
N LEU A 78 -1.78 -4.02 -11.92
CA LEU A 78 -1.36 -3.21 -10.76
C LEU A 78 0.16 -3.24 -10.60
N PHE A 79 0.85 -2.46 -11.44
CA PHE A 79 2.31 -2.47 -11.54
C PHE A 79 3.00 -1.91 -10.29
N LYS A 80 2.59 -0.74 -9.79
CA LYS A 80 3.22 -0.11 -8.62
C LYS A 80 3.10 -1.00 -7.40
N ARG A 81 1.90 -1.56 -7.19
CA ARG A 81 1.63 -2.48 -6.09
C ARG A 81 2.45 -3.76 -6.16
N GLY A 82 2.43 -4.41 -7.32
CA GLY A 82 3.15 -5.67 -7.52
C GLY A 82 4.67 -5.50 -7.46
N PHE A 83 5.19 -4.43 -8.06
CA PHE A 83 6.61 -4.10 -8.00
C PHE A 83 7.08 -3.88 -6.56
N GLN A 84 6.30 -3.17 -5.74
CA GLN A 84 6.66 -2.95 -4.33
C GLN A 84 6.75 -4.25 -3.54
N LEU A 85 5.82 -5.18 -3.73
CA LEU A 85 5.86 -6.49 -3.07
C LEU A 85 7.04 -7.34 -3.54
N MET A 86 7.28 -7.39 -4.85
CA MET A 86 8.38 -8.16 -5.42
C MET A 86 9.73 -7.60 -4.96
N PHE A 87 9.90 -6.28 -5.04
CA PHE A 87 11.12 -5.60 -4.59
C PHE A 87 11.32 -5.76 -3.08
N GLY A 88 10.27 -5.63 -2.28
CA GLY A 88 10.32 -5.84 -0.83
C GLY A 88 10.72 -7.27 -0.45
N PHE A 89 10.15 -8.27 -1.12
CA PHE A 89 10.48 -9.68 -0.88
C PHE A 89 11.94 -10.01 -1.24
N ILE A 90 12.39 -9.59 -2.42
CA ILE A 90 13.78 -9.81 -2.87
C ILE A 90 14.75 -9.04 -1.98
N SER A 91 14.44 -7.77 -1.65
CA SER A 91 15.29 -6.94 -0.79
C SER A 91 15.41 -7.53 0.60
N ALA A 92 14.32 -8.04 1.18
CA ALA A 92 14.36 -8.73 2.47
C ALA A 92 15.28 -9.96 2.41
N PHE A 93 15.11 -10.83 1.39
CA PHE A 93 15.96 -12.01 1.21
C PHE A 93 17.45 -11.64 1.12
N VAL A 94 17.76 -10.68 0.25
CA VAL A 94 19.13 -10.19 0.04
C VAL A 94 19.70 -9.57 1.32
N LEU A 95 18.92 -8.73 2.00
CA LEU A 95 19.34 -8.06 3.24
C LEU A 95 19.66 -9.08 4.34
N PHE A 96 18.78 -10.05 4.58
CA PHE A 96 19.02 -11.08 5.61
C PHE A 96 20.20 -11.99 5.27
N SER A 97 20.40 -12.32 3.99
CA SER A 97 21.55 -13.10 3.53
C SER A 97 22.86 -12.36 3.79
N TYR A 98 22.95 -11.08 3.42
CA TYR A 98 24.16 -10.28 3.67
C TYR A 98 24.41 -9.98 5.15
N LEU A 99 23.35 -9.90 5.95
CA LEU A 99 23.45 -9.74 7.40
C LEU A 99 23.68 -11.05 8.14
N ASN A 100 23.88 -12.15 7.41
CA ASN A 100 24.11 -13.48 7.96
C ASN A 100 23.00 -13.91 8.93
N THR A 101 21.78 -13.36 8.83
CA THR A 101 20.71 -13.56 9.82
C THR A 101 19.62 -14.46 9.24
N GLU A 102 20.03 -15.60 8.69
CA GLU A 102 19.16 -16.54 7.98
C GLU A 102 18.05 -17.12 8.89
N SER A 103 18.33 -17.31 10.18
CA SER A 103 17.35 -17.83 11.14
C SER A 103 16.11 -16.92 11.28
N MET A 104 16.27 -15.60 11.14
CA MET A 104 15.15 -14.65 11.24
C MET A 104 14.50 -14.37 9.88
N MET A 105 15.15 -14.74 8.78
CA MET A 105 14.67 -14.52 7.43
C MET A 105 13.26 -15.10 7.23
N LEU A 106 13.02 -16.30 7.75
CA LEU A 106 11.73 -16.99 7.64
C LEU A 106 10.58 -16.22 8.33
N LEU A 107 10.87 -15.47 9.39
CA LEU A 107 9.86 -14.67 10.10
C LEU A 107 9.32 -13.52 9.26
N ILE A 108 10.07 -13.04 8.27
CA ILE A 108 9.61 -11.98 7.37
C ILE A 108 9.13 -12.57 6.05
N ILE A 109 9.92 -13.47 5.46
CA ILE A 109 9.64 -14.04 4.13
C ILE A 109 8.30 -14.78 4.10
N VAL A 110 8.03 -15.65 5.09
CA VAL A 110 6.82 -16.48 5.08
C VAL A 110 5.55 -15.61 5.22
N PRO A 111 5.44 -14.70 6.20
CA PRO A 111 4.30 -13.79 6.28
C PRO A 111 4.15 -12.89 5.05
N THR A 112 5.24 -12.34 4.50
CA THR A 112 5.18 -11.52 3.28
C THR A 112 4.68 -12.32 2.09
N TRP A 113 5.09 -13.58 1.95
CA TRP A 113 4.61 -14.47 0.89
C TRP A 113 3.11 -14.74 1.01
N PHE A 114 2.64 -15.13 2.20
CA PHE A 114 1.20 -15.34 2.44
C PHE A 114 0.39 -14.06 2.23
N PHE A 115 0.89 -12.93 2.72
CA PHE A 115 0.27 -11.63 2.50
C PHE A 115 0.11 -11.34 1.00
N SER A 116 1.18 -11.46 0.22
CA SER A 116 1.13 -11.24 -1.23
C SER A 116 0.18 -12.21 -1.93
N PHE A 117 0.15 -13.47 -1.50
CA PHE A 117 -0.74 -14.49 -2.06
C PHE A 117 -2.20 -14.13 -1.81
N PHE A 118 -2.60 -13.92 -0.55
CA PHE A 118 -3.99 -13.58 -0.22
C PHE A 118 -4.42 -12.22 -0.77
N ASP A 119 -3.51 -11.24 -0.81
CA ASP A 119 -3.77 -9.93 -1.42
C ASP A 119 -4.15 -10.06 -2.90
N SER A 120 -3.40 -10.87 -3.66
CA SER A 120 -3.69 -11.10 -5.08
C SER A 120 -5.08 -11.70 -5.30
N TYR A 121 -5.50 -12.64 -4.43
CA TYR A 121 -6.83 -13.24 -4.48
C TYR A 121 -7.93 -12.25 -4.07
N ALA A 122 -7.68 -11.41 -3.07
CA ALA A 122 -8.61 -10.38 -2.65
C ALA A 122 -8.85 -9.34 -3.78
N ILE A 123 -7.78 -8.88 -4.43
CA ILE A 123 -7.87 -7.97 -5.58
C ILE A 123 -8.60 -8.64 -6.74
N ARG A 124 -8.25 -9.88 -7.07
CA ARG A 124 -8.93 -10.63 -8.14
C ARG A 124 -10.42 -10.76 -7.88
N ARG A 125 -10.83 -10.95 -6.62
CA ARG A 125 -12.24 -10.99 -6.22
C ARG A 125 -12.95 -9.66 -6.46
N ARG A 126 -12.30 -8.53 -6.17
CA ARG A 126 -12.84 -7.18 -6.40
C ARG A 126 -12.97 -6.87 -7.90
N ILE A 127 -11.93 -7.14 -8.68
CA ILE A 127 -11.96 -6.99 -10.15
C ILE A 127 -13.09 -7.85 -10.75
N ASN A 128 -13.23 -9.11 -10.29
CA ASN A 128 -14.31 -9.99 -10.76
C ASN A 128 -15.74 -9.50 -10.38
N LYS A 129 -15.88 -8.64 -9.36
CA LYS A 129 -17.15 -8.00 -9.01
C LYS A 129 -17.45 -6.76 -9.87
N GLY A 130 -16.50 -6.31 -10.67
CA GLY A 130 -16.59 -5.07 -11.46
C GLY A 130 -16.17 -3.82 -10.69
N GLU A 131 -15.44 -3.98 -9.57
CA GLU A 131 -14.86 -2.84 -8.85
C GLU A 131 -13.59 -2.37 -9.58
N GLU A 132 -13.48 -1.06 -9.83
CA GLU A 132 -12.22 -0.46 -10.28
C GLU A 132 -11.22 -0.46 -9.11
N VAL A 133 -10.03 -1.02 -9.34
CA VAL A 133 -8.96 -1.05 -8.34
C VAL A 133 -7.83 -0.18 -8.85
N GLU A 134 -7.57 0.92 -8.15
CA GLU A 134 -6.47 1.82 -8.48
C GLU A 134 -5.10 1.18 -8.20
N ASP A 135 -4.11 1.52 -9.03
CA ASP A 135 -2.72 1.11 -8.84
C ASP A 135 -2.02 2.02 -7.82
N SER A 136 -2.15 1.65 -6.55
CA SER A 136 -1.51 2.31 -5.42
C SER A 136 -0.47 1.42 -4.75
N VAL A 137 0.52 2.06 -4.12
CA VAL A 137 1.50 1.38 -3.27
C VAL A 137 0.83 0.90 -1.98
N ILE A 138 1.28 -0.25 -1.45
CA ILE A 138 0.77 -0.81 -0.18
C ILE A 138 1.34 -0.06 1.02
N ILE A 139 2.61 0.34 0.92
CA ILE A 139 3.29 1.08 1.99
C ILE A 139 3.70 2.43 1.40
N ASP A 140 3.17 3.50 1.98
CA ASP A 140 3.62 4.83 1.65
C ASP A 140 5.03 5.06 2.16
N TYR A 141 5.94 5.39 1.25
CA TYR A 141 7.34 5.73 1.59
C TYR A 141 7.43 6.90 2.57
N ASN A 142 6.40 7.75 2.61
CA ASN A 142 6.31 8.86 3.55
C ASN A 142 6.40 8.43 5.00
N ILE A 143 5.87 7.26 5.38
CA ILE A 143 5.95 6.76 6.77
C ILE A 143 7.43 6.52 7.18
N PHE A 144 8.23 5.99 6.26
CA PHE A 144 9.68 5.79 6.50
C PHE A 144 10.46 7.11 6.48
N ILE A 145 10.04 8.07 5.65
CA ILE A 145 10.66 9.39 5.53
C ILE A 145 10.32 10.27 6.73
N GLU A 146 9.13 10.13 7.30
CA GLU A 146 8.71 10.86 8.49
C GLU A 146 9.43 10.32 9.72
N ASN A 147 9.55 8.99 9.84
CA ASN A 147 10.23 8.35 10.96
C ASN A 147 11.66 7.89 10.63
N LYS A 148 12.49 8.79 10.09
CA LYS A 148 13.91 8.51 9.76
C LYS A 148 14.69 7.99 10.98
N ARG A 149 14.32 8.44 12.18
CA ARG A 149 14.93 7.99 13.44
C ARG A 149 14.67 6.52 13.70
N ALA A 150 13.42 6.04 13.60
CA ALA A 150 13.12 4.63 13.79
C ALA A 150 13.77 3.76 12.71
N VAL A 151 13.78 4.21 11.45
CA VAL A 151 14.45 3.47 10.35
C VAL A 151 15.95 3.37 10.59
N GLY A 152 16.60 4.47 10.99
CA GLY A 152 18.02 4.48 11.31
C GLY A 152 18.35 3.59 12.51
N MET A 153 17.50 3.59 13.54
CA MET A 153 17.65 2.74 14.72
C MET A 153 17.47 1.26 14.38
N ALA A 154 16.46 0.91 13.57
CA ALA A 154 16.25 -0.45 13.09
C ALA A 154 17.45 -0.94 12.27
N MET A 155 17.98 -0.11 11.36
CA MET A 155 19.16 -0.41 10.55
C MET A 155 20.41 -0.61 11.41
N LEU A 156 20.58 0.18 12.48
CA LEU A 156 21.66 0.04 13.46
C LEU A 156 21.57 -1.29 14.21
N PHE A 157 20.42 -1.60 14.82
CA PHE A 157 20.23 -2.85 15.56
C PHE A 157 20.41 -4.08 14.67
N LEU A 158 19.85 -4.05 13.46
CA LEU A 158 19.96 -5.11 12.48
C LEU A 158 21.42 -5.31 12.03
N GLY A 159 22.16 -4.22 11.82
CA GLY A 159 23.58 -4.25 11.49
C GLY A 159 24.45 -4.81 12.62
N ILE A 160 24.25 -4.34 13.86
CA ILE A 160 24.96 -4.84 15.05
C ILE A 160 24.70 -6.34 15.23
N PHE A 161 23.44 -6.77 15.11
CA PHE A 161 23.08 -8.18 15.19
C PHE A 161 23.77 -9.02 14.11
N GLY A 162 23.83 -8.50 12.88
CA GLY A 162 24.56 -9.15 11.78
C GLY A 162 26.06 -9.29 12.04
N VAL A 163 26.70 -8.28 12.63
CA VAL A 163 28.12 -8.35 13.05
C VAL A 163 28.32 -9.40 14.13
N ILE A 164 27.44 -9.45 15.15
CA ILE A 164 27.51 -10.47 16.22
C ILE A 164 27.45 -11.87 15.62
N ASN A 165 26.55 -12.13 14.67
CA ASN A 165 26.45 -13.45 14.06
C ASN A 165 27.65 -13.77 13.15
N ALA A 166 28.19 -12.77 12.46
CA ALA A 166 29.43 -12.92 11.68
C ALA A 166 30.64 -13.25 12.58
N LEU A 167 30.76 -12.58 13.73
CA LEU A 167 31.81 -12.86 14.73
C LEU A 167 31.68 -14.27 15.31
N ARG A 168 30.46 -14.71 15.64
CA ARG A 168 30.20 -16.08 16.13
C ARG A 168 30.72 -17.13 15.16
N TYR A 169 30.43 -16.99 13.87
CA TYR A 169 30.90 -17.92 12.85
C TYR A 169 32.41 -17.85 12.63
N SER A 170 32.99 -16.64 12.73
CA SER A 170 34.43 -16.40 12.59
C SER A 170 35.26 -17.03 13.72
N VAL A 171 34.82 -16.88 14.98
CA VAL A 171 35.50 -17.45 16.16
C VAL A 171 35.54 -18.98 16.09
N ILE A 172 34.44 -19.62 15.68
CA ILE A 172 34.35 -21.08 15.51
C ILE A 172 35.31 -21.58 14.42
N ARG A 173 35.47 -20.85 13.31
CA ARG A 173 36.39 -21.27 12.22
C ARG A 173 37.86 -20.95 12.51
N ASN A 174 38.17 -19.83 13.15
CA ASN A 174 39.55 -19.46 13.47
C ASN A 174 40.21 -20.42 14.46
N ILE A 175 39.42 -21.10 15.31
CA ILE A 175 39.94 -22.11 16.24
C ILE A 175 40.22 -23.47 15.56
N LEU A 176 39.67 -23.72 14.36
CA LEU A 176 39.69 -25.03 13.68
C LEU A 176 40.47 -25.09 12.35
N GLY A 177 41.13 -24.00 11.93
CA GLY A 177 41.96 -23.98 10.71
C GLY A 177 41.70 -22.75 9.84
N GLY A 178 42.19 -21.60 10.30
CA GLY A 178 41.75 -20.25 9.94
C GLY A 178 41.79 -19.87 8.45
N ASP A 179 40.73 -19.18 8.05
CA ASP A 179 40.56 -18.61 6.72
C ASP A 179 40.06 -17.16 6.87
N LEU A 180 40.98 -16.30 7.35
CA LEU A 180 40.71 -14.93 7.81
C LEU A 180 40.06 -14.05 6.72
N TYR A 181 40.40 -14.32 5.45
CA TYR A 181 39.86 -13.63 4.28
C TYR A 181 38.34 -13.74 4.18
N TRP A 182 37.79 -14.93 4.41
CA TRP A 182 36.34 -15.17 4.35
C TRP A 182 35.59 -14.50 5.50
N SER A 183 36.21 -14.42 6.68
CA SER A 183 35.62 -13.72 7.83
C SER A 183 35.52 -12.21 7.62
N ILE A 184 36.56 -11.59 7.03
CA ILE A 184 36.54 -10.16 6.73
C ILE A 184 35.47 -9.85 5.68
N ARG A 185 35.45 -10.60 4.56
CA ARG A 185 34.47 -10.40 3.48
C ARG A 185 33.03 -10.49 3.97
N ARG A 186 32.75 -11.37 4.94
CA ARG A 186 31.41 -11.57 5.52
C ARG A 186 30.96 -10.44 6.47
N SER A 187 31.89 -9.69 7.05
CA SER A 187 31.60 -8.61 8.01
C SER A 187 31.46 -7.22 7.34
N VAL A 188 32.01 -7.03 6.13
CA VAL A 188 32.00 -5.73 5.43
C VAL A 188 30.58 -5.17 5.25
N MET A 189 29.63 -5.99 4.80
CA MET A 189 28.26 -5.52 4.52
C MET A 189 27.50 -5.10 5.79
N PRO A 190 27.48 -5.89 6.89
CA PRO A 190 26.92 -5.44 8.16
C PRO A 190 27.57 -4.16 8.71
N VAL A 191 28.90 -4.04 8.64
CA VAL A 191 29.62 -2.84 9.13
C VAL A 191 29.27 -1.61 8.29
N ALA A 192 29.19 -1.74 6.97
CA ALA A 192 28.73 -0.68 6.09
C ALA A 192 27.29 -0.26 6.40
N LEU A 193 26.41 -1.23 6.71
CA LEU A 193 25.03 -0.97 7.11
C LEU A 193 24.95 -0.17 8.41
N ILE A 194 25.78 -0.50 9.41
CA ILE A 194 25.88 0.26 10.67
C ILE A 194 26.34 1.69 10.37
N GLY A 195 27.39 1.86 9.56
CA GLY A 195 27.89 3.19 9.18
C GLY A 195 26.83 4.05 8.52
N ALA A 196 26.07 3.49 7.57
CA ALA A 196 24.94 4.17 6.93
C ALA A 196 23.81 4.51 7.92
N GLY A 197 23.48 3.59 8.84
CA GLY A 197 22.50 3.82 9.89
C GLY A 197 22.88 4.96 10.84
N VAL A 198 24.13 4.97 11.32
CA VAL A 198 24.66 6.05 12.17
C VAL A 198 24.65 7.39 11.42
N TYR A 199 25.11 7.41 10.16
CA TYR A 199 25.11 8.62 9.34
C TYR A 199 23.70 9.19 9.17
N MET A 200 22.71 8.34 8.92
CA MET A 200 21.31 8.75 8.78
C MET A 200 20.72 9.30 10.08
N LEU A 201 21.05 8.68 11.23
CA LEU A 201 20.65 9.15 12.56
C LEU A 201 21.27 10.50 12.91
N SER A 202 22.57 10.71 12.63
CA SER A 202 23.25 11.98 12.86
C SER A 202 22.64 13.12 12.03
N LYS A 203 22.25 12.84 10.77
CA LYS A 203 21.54 13.82 9.92
C LYS A 203 20.13 14.11 10.42
N SER A 204 19.44 13.13 11.00
CA SER A 204 18.10 13.32 11.57
C SER A 204 18.12 14.06 12.91
N LYS A 205 19.17 13.93 13.73
CA LYS A 205 19.33 14.72 14.97
C LYS A 205 19.46 16.21 14.66
N LYS A 206 20.33 16.56 13.71
CA LYS A 206 20.55 17.95 13.28
C LYS A 206 19.29 18.65 12.77
N LYS A 207 18.38 17.93 12.10
CA LYS A 207 17.11 18.52 11.60
C LYS A 207 16.09 18.77 12.71
N THR A 208 16.13 17.99 13.79
CA THR A 208 15.21 18.17 14.93
C THR A 208 15.71 19.24 15.87
N GLU A 209 17.02 19.28 16.17
CA GLU A 209 17.59 20.37 16.98
C GLU A 209 17.36 21.76 16.35
N VAL A 210 17.44 21.87 15.02
CA VAL A 210 17.13 23.13 14.32
C VAL A 210 15.65 23.50 14.43
N LYS A 211 14.74 22.52 14.28
CA LYS A 211 13.29 22.76 14.38
C LYS A 211 12.86 23.12 15.81
N ASP A 212 13.45 22.45 16.80
CA ASP A 212 13.20 22.72 18.22
C ASP A 212 13.72 24.12 18.59
N THR A 213 14.89 24.52 18.07
CA THR A 213 15.45 25.88 18.27
C THR A 213 14.60 26.95 17.59
N GLU A 214 14.15 26.75 16.34
CA GLU A 214 13.26 27.68 15.63
C GLU A 214 11.92 27.86 16.37
N SER A 215 11.33 26.78 16.90
CA SER A 215 10.07 26.87 17.65
C SER A 215 10.20 27.54 19.03
N ILE A 216 11.40 27.51 19.63
CA ILE A 216 11.66 28.21 20.89
C ILE A 216 11.85 29.70 20.63
N VAL A 217 12.57 30.07 19.56
CA VAL A 217 12.74 31.47 19.14
C VAL A 217 11.41 32.10 18.74
N GLU A 218 10.56 31.39 17.99
CA GLU A 218 9.21 31.87 17.66
C GLU A 218 8.32 32.04 18.90
N ALA A 219 8.49 31.22 19.94
CA ALA A 219 7.74 31.35 21.18
C ALA A 219 8.22 32.53 22.03
N GLU A 220 9.54 32.75 22.10
CA GLU A 220 10.13 33.90 22.80
C GLU A 220 9.78 35.23 22.11
N GLU A 221 9.78 35.29 20.77
CA GLU A 221 9.40 36.52 20.02
C GLU A 221 7.92 36.90 20.23
N VAL A 222 7.03 35.92 20.38
CA VAL A 222 5.61 36.17 20.66
C VAL A 222 5.41 36.64 22.10
N GLU A 223 6.13 36.05 23.06
CA GLU A 223 6.07 36.45 24.47
C GLU A 223 6.64 37.88 24.68
N GLU A 224 7.74 38.23 24.01
CA GLU A 224 8.28 39.60 24.05
C GLU A 224 7.34 40.63 23.39
N ALA A 225 6.63 40.25 22.32
CA ALA A 225 5.67 41.13 21.66
C ALA A 225 4.41 41.36 22.51
N GLU A 226 3.93 40.33 23.23
CA GLU A 226 2.78 40.45 24.14
C GLU A 226 3.13 41.32 25.36
N VAL A 227 4.32 41.16 25.94
CA VAL A 227 4.78 41.98 27.08
C VAL A 227 5.01 43.44 26.67
N ALA A 228 5.50 43.69 25.45
CA ALA A 228 5.64 45.05 24.92
C ALA A 228 4.28 45.73 24.70
N ALA A 229 3.28 44.98 24.21
CA ALA A 229 1.93 45.50 24.01
C ALA A 229 1.21 45.80 25.34
N GLU A 230 1.35 44.95 26.35
CA GLU A 230 0.79 45.21 27.69
C GLU A 230 1.47 46.41 28.37
N ALA A 231 2.77 46.63 28.15
CA ALA A 231 3.46 47.81 28.67
C ALA A 231 2.99 49.12 28.01
N GLU A 232 2.66 49.09 26.71
CA GLU A 232 2.18 50.25 25.96
C GLU A 232 0.72 50.60 26.34
N GLU A 233 -0.15 49.60 26.58
CA GLU A 233 -1.52 49.82 27.08
C GLU A 233 -1.54 50.43 28.50
N VAL A 234 -0.62 50.03 29.37
CA VAL A 234 -0.52 50.57 30.75
C VAL A 234 0.01 52.02 30.74
N GLU A 235 0.90 52.37 29.81
CA GLU A 235 1.40 53.74 29.66
C GLU A 235 0.33 54.67 29.06
N GLU A 236 -0.51 54.19 28.14
CA GLU A 236 -1.65 54.97 27.61
C GLU A 236 -2.76 55.19 28.67
N GLU A 237 -3.06 54.20 29.52
CA GLU A 237 -4.03 54.36 30.63
C GLU A 237 -3.54 55.33 31.72
N GLU A 238 -2.24 55.41 32.01
CA GLU A 238 -1.71 56.36 33.01
C GLU A 238 -1.72 57.81 32.51
N ILE A 239 -1.66 58.04 31.19
CA ILE A 239 -1.69 59.39 30.59
C ILE A 239 -3.11 59.95 30.54
N GLU A 240 -4.14 59.11 30.38
CA GLU A 240 -5.55 59.54 30.35
C GLU A 240 -6.11 59.94 31.73
N VAL A 241 -5.42 59.56 32.83
CA VAL A 241 -5.84 59.84 34.22
C VAL A 241 -5.31 61.19 34.74
N ILE A 242 -4.44 61.88 33.99
CA ILE A 242 -3.78 63.14 34.39
C ILE A 242 -4.38 64.39 33.70
N GLU A 243 -5.30 64.24 32.73
CA GLU A 243 -6.08 65.36 32.13
C GLU A 243 -7.48 65.57 32.74
#